data_AF-A0A534DVM5-F1
#
_entry.id   AF-A0A534DVM5-F1
#
_cell.length_a   1.000
_cell.length_b   1.000
_cell.length_c   1.000
_cell.angle_alpha   90.00
_cell.angle_beta   90.00
_cell.angle_gamma   90.00
#
_symmetry.space_group_name_H-M   'P 1'
#
loop_
_entity.id
_entity.type
_entity.pdbx_description
1 polymer ?
#
loop_
_entity_poly.entity_id
_entity_poly.type
_entity_poly.pdbx_seq_one_letter_code
_entity_poly.pdbx_strand_id
1 'polypeptide(L)'
;MSHDYAIHLGRVGARAQDNASSSATAHAGDNSAALAGDSSVNAVLTKPVDSRRSKPGDPVNARTTQPTRTEDGRSIPKGSTLIGHVSEAHARAE
;
A
#
# COMPACT_ATOMS: atom_id res chain seq x y z
N MET A 1 35.51 13.42 38.73
CA MET A 1 34.63 12.47 39.44
C MET A 1 33.84 11.68 38.41
N SER A 2 34.36 10.54 37.97
CA SER A 2 33.65 9.59 37.12
C SER A 2 33.22 8.44 38.03
N HIS A 3 31.92 8.29 38.24
CA HIS A 3 31.34 7.23 39.06
C HIS A 3 31.00 6.03 38.17
N ASP A 4 31.87 5.02 38.18
CA ASP A 4 31.55 3.68 37.70
C ASP A 4 31.20 2.81 38.91
N TYR A 5 29.90 2.64 39.16
CA TYR A 5 29.41 1.62 40.09
C TYR A 5 27.99 1.17 39.73
N ALA A 6 27.87 0.02 39.08
CA ALA A 6 26.67 -0.84 39.15
C ALA A 6 27.04 -2.28 38.73
N ILE A 7 27.61 -2.99 39.69
CA ILE A 7 27.59 -4.45 39.79
C ILE A 7 26.16 -4.98 39.58
N HIS A 8 25.94 -5.77 38.52
CA HIS A 8 24.74 -6.60 38.37
C HIS A 8 25.13 -8.07 38.61
N LEU A 9 24.93 -8.52 39.85
CA LEU A 9 25.03 -9.91 40.26
C LEU A 9 23.88 -10.72 39.64
N GLY A 10 24.22 -11.89 39.12
CA GLY A 10 23.32 -12.69 38.30
C GLY A 10 22.18 -13.39 39.03
N ARG A 11 21.35 -14.06 38.23
CA ARG A 11 20.71 -15.30 38.63
C ARG A 11 20.47 -16.20 37.43
N VAL A 12 20.98 -17.41 37.59
CA VAL A 12 20.76 -18.62 36.80
C VAL A 12 19.27 -18.88 36.54
N GLY A 13 18.96 -19.29 35.31
CA GLY A 13 18.01 -20.37 35.04
C GLY A 13 16.59 -19.97 34.66
N ALA A 14 16.33 -19.89 33.35
CA ALA A 14 15.15 -20.47 32.70
C ALA A 14 15.30 -20.34 31.18
N ARG A 15 15.79 -21.39 30.54
CA ARG A 15 15.70 -21.58 29.08
C ARG A 15 14.36 -22.25 28.84
N ALA A 16 13.37 -21.44 28.50
CA ALA A 16 12.03 -21.87 28.16
C ALA A 16 11.75 -21.44 26.71
N GLN A 17 12.02 -22.39 25.82
CA GLN A 17 11.35 -22.65 24.55
C GLN A 17 11.00 -21.40 23.70
N ASP A 18 11.90 -21.10 22.78
CA ASP A 18 11.65 -20.28 21.59
C ASP A 18 10.51 -20.88 20.78
N ASN A 19 9.27 -20.49 21.07
CA ASN A 19 8.17 -20.62 20.12
C ASN A 19 8.04 -19.29 19.39
N ALA A 20 9.10 -18.93 18.67
CA ALA A 20 9.05 -17.91 17.65
C ALA A 20 8.10 -18.42 16.57
N SER A 21 6.81 -18.17 16.81
CA SER A 21 5.80 -18.14 15.78
C SER A 21 6.28 -17.07 14.81
N SER A 22 7.01 -17.50 13.80
CA SER A 22 7.37 -16.70 12.66
C SER A 22 6.06 -16.37 11.97
N SER A 23 5.41 -15.31 12.46
CA SER A 23 4.53 -14.52 11.63
C SER A 23 5.40 -14.03 10.50
N ALA A 24 5.43 -14.81 9.42
CA ALA A 24 5.83 -14.32 8.13
C ALA A 24 4.89 -13.16 7.83
N THR A 25 5.27 -11.97 8.27
CA THR A 25 4.81 -10.73 7.67
C THR A 25 5.34 -10.84 6.25
N ALA A 26 4.49 -11.37 5.37
CA ALA A 26 4.68 -11.22 3.95
C ALA A 26 4.84 -9.71 3.75
N HIS A 27 6.10 -9.28 3.67
CA HIS A 27 6.45 -8.01 3.09
C HIS A 27 5.99 -8.19 1.66
N ALA A 28 4.73 -7.81 1.40
CA ALA A 28 4.27 -7.48 0.08
C ALA A 28 5.29 -6.46 -0.39
N GLY A 29 6.29 -6.94 -1.13
CA GLY A 29 7.41 -6.15 -1.58
C GLY A 29 6.80 -4.91 -2.20
N ASP A 30 7.34 -3.76 -1.80
CA ASP A 30 6.96 -2.46 -2.31
C ASP A 30 7.23 -2.42 -3.82
N ASN A 31 6.31 -3.03 -4.58
CA ASN A 31 6.19 -2.93 -6.02
C ASN A 31 5.25 -1.76 -6.34
N SER A 32 5.23 -0.76 -5.45
CA SER A 32 4.56 0.50 -5.70
C SER A 32 5.43 1.23 -6.72
N ALA A 33 5.11 1.03 -7.99
CA ALA A 33 5.77 1.75 -9.06
C ALA A 33 5.28 3.20 -8.98
N ALA A 34 6.03 4.03 -8.24
CA ALA A 34 5.69 5.42 -8.03
C ALA A 34 5.72 6.13 -9.40
N LEU A 35 4.57 6.68 -9.78
CA LEU A 35 4.51 7.63 -10.88
C LEU A 35 5.11 8.93 -10.36
N ALA A 36 5.95 9.60 -11.16
CA ALA A 36 6.42 10.94 -10.78
C ALA A 36 5.21 11.84 -10.51
N GLY A 37 5.28 12.74 -9.53
CA GLY A 37 4.13 13.48 -9.00
C GLY A 37 3.26 14.20 -10.04
N ASP A 38 3.83 14.54 -11.20
CA ASP A 38 3.15 15.21 -12.32
C ASP A 38 2.83 14.28 -13.51
N SER A 39 2.97 12.95 -13.35
CA SER A 39 2.72 11.98 -14.41
C SER A 39 1.23 11.74 -14.60
N SER A 40 0.76 11.88 -15.84
CA SER A 40 -0.61 11.55 -16.22
C SER A 40 -0.70 10.14 -16.83
N VAL A 41 -1.76 9.40 -16.48
CA VAL A 41 -2.07 8.08 -17.05
C VAL A 41 -3.42 8.13 -17.75
N ASN A 42 -3.42 7.92 -19.06
CA ASN A 42 -4.67 7.83 -19.83
C ASN A 42 -5.33 6.46 -19.59
N ALA A 43 -6.48 6.45 -18.93
CA ALA A 43 -7.22 5.23 -18.61
C ALA A 43 -8.72 5.39 -18.83
N VAL A 44 -9.39 4.27 -19.11
CA VAL A 44 -10.85 4.18 -19.24
C VAL A 44 -11.41 3.35 -18.10
N LEU A 45 -12.48 3.84 -17.49
CA LEU A 45 -13.20 3.09 -16.45
C LEU A 45 -13.83 1.84 -17.06
N THR A 46 -13.67 0.69 -16.40
CA THR A 46 -14.28 -0.57 -16.86
C THR A 46 -15.73 -0.70 -16.43
N LYS A 47 -16.14 0.07 -15.42
CA LYS A 47 -17.51 0.16 -14.90
C LYS A 47 -17.88 1.62 -14.65
N PRO A 48 -19.15 2.00 -14.82
CA PRO A 48 -19.62 3.33 -14.46
C PRO A 48 -19.51 3.53 -12.94
N VAL A 49 -19.17 4.75 -12.51
CA VAL A 49 -19.19 5.20 -11.12
C VAL A 49 -20.36 6.15 -10.96
N ASP A 50 -21.22 5.89 -9.98
CA ASP A 50 -22.47 6.65 -9.74
C ASP A 50 -22.50 7.14 -8.30
N SER A 51 -22.49 8.46 -8.08
CA SER A 51 -22.44 9.06 -6.75
C SER A 51 -23.69 8.81 -5.89
N ARG A 52 -24.84 8.41 -6.48
CA ARG A 52 -26.04 8.00 -5.74
C ARG A 52 -25.94 6.58 -5.19
N ARG A 53 -25.05 5.75 -5.74
CA ARG A 53 -24.96 4.31 -5.46
C ARG A 53 -23.61 3.89 -4.88
N SER A 54 -22.55 4.62 -5.21
CA SER A 54 -21.20 4.40 -4.69
C SER A 54 -21.09 4.84 -3.24
N LYS A 55 -20.16 4.21 -2.52
CA LYS A 55 -19.87 4.47 -1.10
C LYS A 55 -18.37 4.48 -0.87
N PRO A 56 -17.87 5.13 0.20
CA PRO A 56 -16.47 5.01 0.60
C PRO A 56 -16.02 3.54 0.64
N GLY A 57 -14.87 3.25 0.02
CA GLY A 57 -14.28 1.92 -0.12
C GLY A 57 -14.72 1.14 -1.36
N ASP A 58 -15.74 1.58 -2.11
CA ASP A 58 -16.21 0.89 -3.32
C ASP A 58 -15.10 0.84 -4.39
N PRO A 59 -14.82 -0.32 -5.02
CA PRO A 59 -13.73 -0.43 -5.97
C PRO A 59 -14.01 0.36 -7.27
N VAL A 60 -13.00 1.13 -7.68
CA VAL A 60 -12.96 1.82 -8.96
C VAL A 60 -11.93 1.11 -9.83
N ASN A 61 -12.37 0.53 -10.95
CA ASN A 61 -11.52 -0.20 -11.87
C ASN A 61 -11.38 0.55 -13.19
N ALA A 62 -10.14 0.69 -13.66
CA ALA A 62 -9.82 1.27 -14.96
C ALA A 62 -8.79 0.43 -15.72
N ARG A 63 -8.71 0.64 -17.04
CA ARG A 63 -7.69 0.06 -17.92
C ARG A 63 -6.90 1.17 -18.59
N THR A 64 -5.57 1.08 -18.56
CA THR A 64 -4.71 2.04 -19.27
C THR A 64 -4.94 1.91 -20.79
N THR A 65 -4.99 3.03 -21.49
CA THR A 65 -5.18 3.07 -22.95
C THR A 65 -3.86 3.25 -23.68
N GLN A 66 -2.84 3.75 -22.98
CA GLN A 66 -1.51 4.02 -23.48
C GLN A 66 -0.46 3.45 -22.53
N PRO A 67 0.75 3.12 -23.02
CA PRO A 67 1.86 2.79 -22.15
C PRO A 67 2.35 4.04 -21.39
N THR A 68 2.66 3.90 -20.11
CA THR A 68 3.24 4.96 -19.26
C THR A 68 4.51 4.43 -18.59
N ARG A 69 5.42 5.33 -18.20
CA ARG A 69 6.63 4.98 -17.46
C ARG A 69 6.54 5.51 -16.04
N THR A 70 6.98 4.72 -15.07
CA THR A 70 7.08 5.13 -13.66
C THR A 70 8.39 5.87 -13.42
N GLU A 71 8.51 6.55 -12.29
CA GLU A 71 9.71 7.32 -11.92
C GLU A 71 10.96 6.44 -11.89
N ASP A 72 10.83 5.22 -11.38
CA ASP A 72 11.91 4.22 -11.38
C ASP A 72 12.24 3.63 -12.76
N GLY A 73 11.63 4.14 -13.82
CA GLY A 73 11.88 3.73 -15.19
C GLY A 73 11.20 2.44 -15.62
N ARG A 74 10.28 1.85 -14.83
CA ARG A 74 9.48 0.68 -15.24
C ARG A 74 8.37 1.11 -16.20
N SER A 75 8.06 0.26 -17.17
CA SER A 75 6.98 0.52 -18.13
C SER A 75 5.69 -0.17 -17.70
N ILE A 76 4.61 0.61 -17.60
CA ILE A 76 3.24 0.15 -17.46
C ILE A 76 2.67 0.00 -18.87
N PRO A 77 2.40 -1.22 -19.36
CA PRO A 77 1.89 -1.43 -20.71
C PRO A 77 0.45 -0.94 -20.86
N LYS A 78 0.01 -0.73 -22.12
CA LYS A 78 -1.40 -0.51 -22.43
C LYS A 78 -2.25 -1.70 -21.96
N GLY A 79 -3.45 -1.43 -21.47
CA GLY A 79 -4.35 -2.43 -20.93
C GLY A 79 -4.03 -2.87 -19.51
N SER A 80 -3.08 -2.23 -18.81
CA SER A 80 -2.82 -2.50 -17.40
C SER A 80 -4.05 -2.13 -16.55
N THR A 81 -4.26 -2.87 -15.46
CA THR A 81 -5.38 -2.60 -14.54
C THR A 81 -4.99 -1.52 -13.53
N LEU A 82 -5.82 -0.48 -13.43
CA LEU A 82 -5.81 0.45 -12.30
C LEU A 82 -6.96 0.08 -11.35
N ILE A 83 -6.64 -0.07 -10.06
CA ILE A 83 -7.61 -0.30 -9.00
C ILE A 83 -7.46 0.81 -7.97
N GLY A 84 -8.54 1.56 -7.75
CA GLY A 84 -8.66 2.52 -6.67
C GLY A 84 -9.90 2.23 -5.84
N HIS A 85 -10.12 3.04 -4.81
CA HIS A 85 -11.33 3.00 -4.00
C HIS A 85 -11.95 4.38 -3.96
N VAL A 86 -13.27 4.43 -3.96
CA VAL A 86 -14.00 5.67 -3.70
C VAL A 86 -13.64 6.14 -2.29
N SER A 87 -13.13 7.36 -2.14
CA SER A 87 -12.87 7.95 -0.83
C SER A 87 -14.17 8.46 -0.22
N GLU A 88 -14.95 9.21 -0.99
CA GLU A 88 -16.22 9.83 -0.58
C GLU A 88 -17.19 9.85 -1.77
N ALA A 89 -18.49 9.74 -1.49
CA ALA A 89 -19.54 9.82 -2.50
C ALA A 89 -20.75 10.57 -1.93
N HIS A 90 -21.14 11.65 -2.60
CA HIS A 90 -22.31 12.43 -2.25
C HIS A 90 -23.15 12.68 -3.51
N ALA A 91 -24.42 12.26 -3.45
CA ALA A 91 -25.39 12.66 -4.45
C ALA A 91 -25.70 14.16 -4.27
N ARG A 92 -25.68 14.93 -5.36
CA ARG A 92 -26.22 16.28 -5.35
C ARG A 92 -27.74 16.16 -5.16
N ALA A 93 -28.27 16.70 -4.06
CA ALA A 93 -29.70 16.91 -3.93
C ALA A 93 -30.11 17.99 -4.93
N GLU A 94 -31.15 17.71 -5.71
CA GLU A 94 -31.77 18.65 -6.65
C GLU A 94 -32.83 19.50 -5.94
#